data_AF-A0AAN5CDF2-F1
#
_entry.id   AF-A0AAN5CDF2-F1
#
_cell.length_a   1.000
_cell.length_b   1.000
_cell.length_c   1.000
_cell.angle_alpha   90.00
_cell.angle_beta   90.00
_cell.angle_gamma   90.00
#
_symmetry.space_group_name_H-M   'P 1'
#
loop_
_entity.id
_entity.type
_entity.pdbx_description
1 polymer ?
#
loop_
_entity_poly.entity_id
_entity_poly.type
_entity_poly.pdbx_seq_one_letter_code
_entity_poly.pdbx_strand_id
1 'polypeptide(L)'
;MKFCLLVCILIPVSMAVKCWIGYDHIRNNPITCADTDYCYSISSVSTSNCTHSGKFTESAKACGYTCTMEGCSNTTYVEVGVNRTETECCCKGDYCNTAGTGS
;
A
#
# COMPACT_ATOMS: atom_id res chain seq x y z
N MET A 1 -44.18 21.77 -22.83
CA MET A 1 -43.98 21.04 -21.56
C MET A 1 -42.50 20.76 -21.42
N LYS A 2 -41.95 21.12 -20.26
CA LYS A 2 -40.54 21.31 -19.96
C LYS A 2 -39.97 19.95 -19.51
N PHE A 3 -39.24 19.23 -20.37
CA PHE A 3 -38.54 18.02 -19.97
C PHE A 3 -37.24 18.43 -19.28
N CYS A 4 -37.32 18.53 -17.95
CA CYS A 4 -36.18 18.69 -17.07
C CYS A 4 -35.21 17.52 -17.21
N LEU A 5 -33.95 17.86 -17.50
CA LEU A 5 -32.83 17.49 -16.64
C LEU A 5 -32.64 15.99 -16.36
N LEU A 6 -32.33 15.20 -17.39
CA LEU A 6 -31.61 13.94 -17.19
C LEU A 6 -30.29 13.97 -17.98
N VAL A 7 -29.54 15.06 -17.80
CA VAL A 7 -28.08 14.94 -17.85
C VAL A 7 -27.75 14.14 -16.60
N CYS A 8 -27.77 12.81 -16.71
CA CYS A 8 -27.01 11.95 -15.82
C CYS A 8 -25.57 12.37 -16.00
N ILE A 9 -25.19 13.38 -15.21
CA ILE A 9 -23.83 13.82 -15.00
C ILE A 9 -23.09 12.52 -14.72
N LEU A 10 -22.18 12.18 -15.63
CA LEU A 10 -21.05 11.31 -15.36
C LEU A 10 -20.27 12.01 -14.23
N ILE A 11 -20.83 12.00 -13.01
CA ILE A 11 -20.06 12.24 -11.82
C ILE A 11 -19.17 11.00 -11.81
N PRO A 12 -17.85 11.13 -12.00
CA PRO A 12 -17.00 10.03 -11.62
C PRO A 12 -17.35 9.80 -10.16
N VAL A 13 -18.05 8.70 -9.87
CA VAL A 13 -18.08 8.14 -8.54
C VAL A 13 -16.63 7.79 -8.28
N SER A 14 -15.88 8.80 -7.81
CA SER A 14 -14.56 8.63 -7.24
C SER A 14 -14.83 7.70 -6.08
N MET A 15 -14.60 6.41 -6.30
CA MET A 15 -14.83 5.37 -5.32
C MET A 15 -13.70 5.51 -4.32
N ALA A 16 -13.80 6.53 -3.46
CA ALA A 16 -12.79 6.86 -2.50
C ALA A 16 -12.57 5.63 -1.60
N VAL A 17 -11.45 4.94 -1.80
CA VAL A 17 -11.12 3.72 -1.07
C VAL A 17 -10.63 4.10 0.32
N LYS A 18 -10.97 3.29 1.33
CA LYS A 18 -10.40 3.46 2.66
C LYS A 18 -9.15 2.60 2.78
N CYS A 19 -8.05 3.15 3.28
CA CYS A 19 -6.80 2.41 3.45
C CYS A 19 -6.30 2.55 4.89
N TRP A 20 -5.47 1.60 5.31
CA TRP A 20 -4.63 1.79 6.48
C TRP A 20 -3.43 2.66 6.10
N ILE A 21 -3.08 3.62 6.95
CA ILE A 21 -1.80 4.34 6.85
C ILE A 21 -1.03 4.18 8.14
N GLY A 22 0.29 4.14 8.04
CA GLY A 22 1.15 3.90 9.20
C GLY A 22 2.57 3.53 8.87
N TYR A 23 3.39 3.51 9.92
CA TYR A 23 4.76 2.99 9.91
C TYR A 23 4.91 1.95 11.02
N ASP A 24 5.66 0.89 10.72
CA ASP A 24 6.15 -0.17 11.59
C ASP A 24 5.10 -0.82 12.48
N HIS A 25 4.04 -1.38 11.88
CA HIS A 25 2.92 -2.13 12.51
C HIS A 25 2.15 -1.44 13.67
N ILE A 26 2.63 -0.33 14.20
CA ILE A 26 2.20 0.26 15.49
C ILE A 26 1.03 1.24 15.30
N ARG A 27 0.76 1.69 14.07
CA ARG A 27 -0.33 2.64 13.79
C ARG A 27 -1.06 2.28 12.52
N ASN A 28 -2.07 1.42 12.60
CA ASN A 28 -3.06 1.30 11.54
C ASN A 28 -4.08 2.45 11.71
N ASN A 29 -3.81 3.60 11.10
CA ASN A 29 -4.77 4.70 11.09
C ASN A 29 -5.64 4.60 9.84
N PRO A 30 -6.98 4.51 9.95
CA PRO A 30 -7.83 4.47 8.78
C PRO A 30 -7.88 5.85 8.11
N ILE A 31 -7.72 5.89 6.79
CA ILE A 31 -7.90 7.11 5.99
C ILE A 31 -8.75 6.80 4.76
N THR A 32 -9.54 7.77 4.32
CA THR A 32 -10.17 7.74 3.00
C THR A 32 -9.22 8.38 2.00
N CYS A 33 -8.84 7.64 0.96
CA CYS A 33 -7.94 8.11 -0.09
C CYS A 33 -8.74 8.89 -1.13
N ALA A 34 -8.33 10.14 -1.37
CA ALA A 34 -8.85 10.92 -2.47
C ALA A 34 -8.16 10.46 -3.77
N ASP A 35 -8.95 10.29 -4.83
CA ASP A 35 -8.46 10.13 -6.21
C ASP A 35 -7.61 8.87 -6.49
N THR A 36 -7.72 7.85 -5.65
CA THR A 36 -7.19 6.51 -5.94
C THR A 36 -8.15 5.44 -5.47
N ASP A 37 -8.18 4.33 -6.20
CA ASP A 37 -8.91 3.12 -5.82
C ASP A 37 -8.00 2.10 -5.10
N TYR A 38 -6.71 2.41 -4.94
CA TYR A 38 -5.71 1.47 -4.45
C TYR A 38 -5.19 1.83 -3.06
N CYS A 39 -4.90 0.80 -2.28
CA CYS A 39 -4.08 0.90 -1.09
C CYS A 39 -2.68 0.35 -1.37
N TYR A 40 -1.67 0.97 -0.74
CA TYR A 40 -0.27 0.58 -0.84
C TYR A 40 0.25 0.08 0.51
N SER A 41 1.09 -0.93 0.47
CA SER A 41 1.92 -1.34 1.60
C SER A 41 3.30 -1.75 1.13
N ILE A 42 4.32 -1.40 1.91
CA ILE A 42 5.68 -1.89 1.75
C ILE A 42 6.13 -2.55 3.04
N SER A 43 6.84 -3.66 2.93
CA SER A 43 7.60 -4.24 4.03
C SER A 43 9.05 -4.44 3.62
N SER A 44 9.97 -4.17 4.54
CA SER A 44 11.41 -4.36 4.33
C SER A 44 11.91 -5.30 5.41
N VAL A 45 12.56 -6.38 5.02
CA VAL A 45 13.27 -7.28 5.91
C VAL A 45 14.76 -7.16 5.63
N SER A 46 15.54 -6.76 6.63
CA SER A 46 17.00 -6.71 6.53
C SER A 46 17.64 -7.68 7.50
N THR A 47 18.63 -8.44 7.02
CA THR A 47 19.42 -9.37 7.82
C THR A 47 20.90 -9.01 7.71
N SER A 48 21.52 -8.65 8.83
CA SER A 48 22.96 -8.39 8.89
C SER A 48 23.75 -9.69 9.03
N ASN A 49 24.81 -9.84 8.23
CA ASN A 49 25.72 -10.99 8.32
C ASN A 49 27.00 -10.66 9.15
N CYS A 50 27.02 -9.52 9.83
CA CYS A 50 28.13 -9.12 10.71
C CYS A 50 28.07 -9.87 12.04
N THR A 51 29.15 -9.83 12.83
CA THR A 51 29.36 -10.55 14.11
C THR A 51 28.21 -10.40 15.14
N HIS A 52 27.38 -9.36 14.99
CA HIS A 52 26.05 -9.26 15.60
C HIS A 52 25.00 -9.40 14.49
N SER A 53 24.54 -10.64 14.25
CA SER A 53 23.49 -10.91 13.28
C SER A 53 22.14 -10.52 13.86
N GLY A 54 21.39 -9.69 13.13
CA GLY A 54 20.05 -9.24 13.51
C GLY A 54 19.12 -9.27 12.31
N LYS A 55 17.84 -9.56 12.56
CA LYS A 55 16.76 -9.40 11.59
C LYS A 55 15.95 -8.17 11.99
N PHE A 56 15.89 -7.18 11.11
CA PHE A 56 15.03 -6.02 11.27
C PHE A 56 13.89 -6.12 10.26
N THR A 57 12.71 -5.69 10.67
CA THR A 57 11.54 -5.63 9.80
C THR A 57 10.92 -4.28 9.96
N GLU A 58 10.74 -3.58 8.85
CA GLU A 58 10.07 -2.30 8.77
C GLU A 58 8.88 -2.46 7.84
N SER A 59 7.82 -1.67 8.03
CA SER A 59 6.67 -1.69 7.14
C SER A 59 6.03 -0.32 7.09
N ALA A 60 5.51 0.08 5.94
CA ALA A 60 4.76 1.31 5.78
C ALA A 60 3.49 1.07 4.96
N LYS A 61 2.50 1.92 5.18
CA LYS A 61 1.20 1.84 4.52
C LYS A 61 0.73 3.23 4.11
N ALA A 62 0.13 3.32 2.93
CA ALA A 62 -0.34 4.58 2.36
C ALA A 62 -1.52 4.36 1.40
N CYS A 63 -2.11 5.46 0.96
CA CYS A 63 -2.92 5.48 -0.25
C CYS A 63 -2.04 5.20 -1.48
N GLY A 64 -2.51 4.35 -2.39
CA GLY A 64 -1.76 3.86 -3.54
C GLY A 64 -1.76 4.83 -4.71
N TYR A 65 -1.15 6.00 -4.56
CA TYR A 65 -1.01 6.96 -5.67
C TYR A 65 -0.06 6.46 -6.77
N THR A 66 0.89 5.59 -6.41
CA THR A 66 1.85 4.95 -7.33
C THR A 66 1.37 3.59 -7.82
N CYS A 67 0.27 3.07 -7.25
CA CYS A 67 -0.29 1.78 -7.63
C CYS A 67 -1.03 1.89 -8.96
N THR A 68 -0.59 1.12 -9.95
CA THR A 68 -1.24 1.05 -11.28
C THR A 68 -1.93 -0.29 -11.53
N MET A 69 -1.61 -1.31 -10.72
CA MET A 69 -2.18 -2.66 -10.78
C MET A 69 -2.12 -3.34 -9.42
N GLU A 70 -3.02 -4.31 -9.19
CA GLU A 70 -2.96 -5.17 -8.00
C GLU A 70 -1.82 -6.19 -8.11
N GLY A 71 -1.19 -6.47 -6.98
CA GLY A 71 -0.12 -7.45 -6.88
C GLY A 71 0.99 -7.02 -5.94
N CYS A 72 1.93 -7.94 -5.72
CA CYS A 72 3.11 -7.70 -4.91
C CYS A 72 4.38 -7.94 -5.74
N SER A 73 5.39 -7.12 -5.50
CA SER A 73 6.73 -7.28 -6.06
C SER A 73 7.74 -7.38 -4.93
N ASN A 74 8.69 -8.30 -5.07
CA ASN A 74 9.79 -8.47 -4.13
C ASN A 74 11.10 -8.04 -4.80
N THR A 75 11.82 -7.14 -4.16
CA THR A 75 13.15 -6.71 -4.57
C THR A 75 14.15 -7.08 -3.49
N THR A 76 15.12 -7.92 -3.83
CA THR A 76 16.21 -8.28 -2.91
C THR A 76 17.50 -7.63 -3.39
N TYR A 77 18.20 -6.96 -2.48
CA TYR A 77 19.48 -6.35 -2.75
C TYR A 77 20.43 -6.51 -1.57
N VAL A 78 21.73 -6.45 -1.86
CA VAL A 78 22.79 -6.62 -0.87
C VAL A 78 23.53 -5.31 -0.71
N GLU A 79 23.46 -4.72 0.47
CA GLU A 79 24.22 -3.52 0.83
C GLU A 79 25.18 -3.86 1.95
N VAL A 80 26.49 -3.75 1.69
CA VAL A 80 27.57 -3.84 2.70
C VAL A 80 27.33 -4.93 3.77
N GLY A 81 27.21 -6.19 3.34
CA GLY A 81 27.04 -7.33 4.27
C GLY A 81 25.64 -7.47 4.90
N VAL A 82 24.66 -6.69 4.43
CA VAL A 82 23.24 -6.80 4.78
C VAL A 82 22.47 -7.29 3.56
N ASN A 83 21.68 -8.35 3.73
CA ASN A 83 20.67 -8.73 2.74
C ASN A 83 19.37 -8.02 3.09
N ARG A 84 18.83 -7.22 2.17
CA ARG A 84 17.55 -6.54 2.31
C ARG A 84 16.57 -7.05 1.28
N THR A 85 15.35 -7.37 1.71
CA THR A 85 14.24 -7.75 0.84
C THR A 85 13.09 -6.80 1.10
N GLU A 86 12.71 -6.06 0.08
CA GLU A 86 11.55 -5.17 0.08
C GLU A 86 10.41 -5.84 -0.67
N THR A 87 9.22 -5.85 -0.07
CA THR A 87 7.99 -6.34 -0.65
C THR A 87 7.03 -5.17 -0.75
N GLU A 88 6.72 -4.75 -1.97
CA GLU A 88 5.75 -3.71 -2.27
C GLU A 88 4.47 -4.33 -2.79
N CYS A 89 3.32 -3.97 -2.20
CA CYS A 89 2.02 -4.50 -2.58
C CYS A 89 1.02 -3.38 -2.84
N CYS A 90 0.21 -3.59 -3.86
CA CYS A 90 -0.92 -2.78 -4.24
C CYS A 90 -2.19 -3.66 -4.24
N CYS A 91 -3.28 -3.14 -3.70
CA CYS A 91 -4.55 -3.85 -3.65
C CYS A 91 -5.71 -2.86 -3.83
N LYS A 92 -6.85 -3.34 -4.33
CA LYS A 92 -8.06 -2.55 -4.51
C LYS A 92 -9.08 -2.89 -3.43
N GLY A 93 -9.76 -1.86 -2.94
CA GLY A 93 -10.85 -2.00 -1.97
C GLY A 93 -10.48 -1.63 -0.54
N ASP A 94 -11.51 -1.50 0.29
CA ASP A 94 -11.38 -0.95 1.62
C ASP A 94 -10.49 -1.81 2.52
N TYR A 95 -9.47 -1.17 3.10
CA TYR A 95 -8.55 -1.69 4.10
C TYR A 95 -7.74 -2.90 3.64
N CYS A 96 -7.61 -3.10 2.33
CA CYS A 96 -6.95 -4.27 1.76
C CYS A 96 -5.43 -4.33 2.07
N ASN A 97 -4.80 -3.20 2.41
CA ASN A 97 -3.37 -3.13 2.75
C ASN A 97 -3.10 -3.50 4.22
N THR A 98 -3.73 -4.57 4.71
CA THR A 98 -3.37 -5.20 5.98
C THR A 98 -1.93 -5.72 5.92
N ALA A 99 -1.17 -5.55 7.01
CA ALA A 99 0.25 -5.82 6.98
C ALA A 99 0.47 -7.33 6.79
N GLY A 100 1.27 -7.72 5.81
CA GLY A 100 1.72 -9.11 5.67
C GLY A 100 0.92 -10.01 4.72
N THR A 101 -0.08 -9.51 3.99
CA THR A 101 -0.72 -10.33 2.93
C THR A 101 -0.10 -10.00 1.57
N GLY A 102 1.16 -10.43 1.41
CA GLY A 102 1.50 -11.09 0.15
C GLY A 102 0.54 -12.27 -0.02
N SER A 103 -0.04 -12.38 -1.20
CA SER A 103 -0.95 -13.46 -1.59
C SER A 103 -0.44 -14.85 -1.20
#